data_AF-A0A3M0NLB0-F1
#
_entry.id   AF-A0A3M0NLB0-F1
#
_cell.length_a   1.000
_cell.length_b   1.000
_cell.length_c   1.000
_cell.angle_alpha   90.00
_cell.angle_beta   90.00
_cell.angle_gamma   90.00
#
_symmetry.space_group_name_H-M   'P 1'
#
loop_
_entity.id
_entity.type
_entity.pdbx_description
1 polymer ?
#
loop_
_entity_poly.entity_id
_entity_poly.type
_entity_poly.pdbx_seq_one_letter_code
_entity_poly.pdbx_strand_id
1 'polypeptide(L)' 'MIYKVLYQKDKVVNPRRETTQTLYLEAENMVTARTMVEDNTPYNIELIQELAGNSLQYEKEHADFKLTSFESKK' A
#
# COMPACT_ATOMS: atom_id res chain seq x y z
N MET A 1 -5.49 10.38 4.78
CA MET A 1 -5.86 9.07 5.37
C MET A 1 -4.75 8.08 5.11
N ILE A 2 -4.50 7.14 6.02
CA ILE A 2 -3.46 6.12 5.83
C ILE A 2 -4.11 4.87 5.24
N TYR A 3 -3.50 4.37 4.17
CA TYR A 3 -3.94 3.17 3.48
C TYR A 3 -2.88 2.08 3.61
N LYS A 4 -3.36 0.87 3.89
CA LYS A 4 -2.60 -0.37 3.77
C LYS A 4 -2.87 -0.95 2.39
N VAL A 5 -1.82 -1.06 1.58
CA VAL A 5 -1.91 -1.60 0.23
C VAL A 5 -1.22 -2.96 0.21
N LEU A 6 -2.00 -3.98 -0.14
CA LEU A 6 -1.51 -5.32 -0.45
C LEU A 6 -1.18 -5.40 -1.92
N TYR A 7 0.05 -5.83 -2.23
CA TYR A 7 0.54 -5.88 -3.60
C TYR A 7 1.45 -7.07 -3.85
N GLN A 8 1.56 -7.46 -5.12
CA GLN A 8 2.60 -8.33 -5.64
C GLN A 8 3.61 -7.50 -6.42
N LYS A 9 4.89 -7.90 -6.40
CA LYS A 9 5.96 -7.19 -7.11
C LYS A 9 5.75 -7.18 -8.63
N ASP A 10 5.27 -8.28 -9.18
CA ASP A 10 5.16 -8.48 -10.61
C ASP A 10 3.69 -8.63 -11.05
N LYS A 11 3.31 -7.96 -12.14
CA LYS A 11 2.00 -8.10 -12.80
C LYS A 11 1.91 -9.33 -13.72
N VAL A 12 3.06 -9.91 -14.09
CA VAL A 12 3.16 -10.96 -15.12
C VAL A 12 3.09 -12.36 -14.52
N VAL A 13 3.53 -12.54 -13.27
CA VAL A 13 3.57 -13.84 -12.60
C VAL A 13 2.23 -14.12 -11.93
N ASN A 14 1.81 -15.38 -11.91
CA ASN A 14 0.61 -15.79 -11.19
C ASN A 14 0.70 -15.36 -9.70
N PRO A 15 -0.33 -14.69 -9.17
CA PRO A 15 -0.32 -14.23 -7.78
C PRO A 15 -0.29 -15.41 -6.83
N ARG A 16 0.63 -15.36 -5.85
CA ARG A 16 0.78 -16.34 -4.78
C ARG A 16 0.58 -15.65 -3.44
N ARG A 17 -0.14 -16.30 -2.53
CA ARG A 17 -0.48 -15.70 -1.23
C ARG A 17 0.77 -15.41 -0.38
N GLU A 18 1.81 -16.21 -0.56
CA GLU A 18 3.06 -16.11 0.19
C GLU A 18 3.94 -14.93 -0.26
N THR A 19 3.70 -14.40 -1.46
CA THR A 19 4.48 -13.29 -2.03
C THR A 19 3.81 -11.93 -1.87
N THR A 20 2.57 -11.90 -1.38
CA THR A 20 1.83 -10.66 -1.09
C THR A 20 2.62 -9.83 -0.08
N GLN A 21 2.96 -8.61 -0.47
CA GLN A 21 3.63 -7.63 0.37
C GLN A 21 2.68 -6.51 0.77
N THR A 22 3.05 -5.82 1.83
CA THR A 22 2.33 -4.68 2.38
C THR A 22 3.14 -3.42 2.19
N LEU A 23 2.48 -2.34 1.79
CA LEU A 23 3.01 -0.99 1.89
C LEU A 23 1.98 -0.11 2.58
N TYR A 24 2.45 0.90 3.31
CA TYR A 24 1.61 1.90 3.94
C TYR A 24 1.85 3.23 3.27
N LEU A 25 0.80 3.93 2.87
CA LEU A 25 0.91 5.24 2.24
C LEU A 25 -0.16 6.19 2.76
N GLU A 26 0.10 7.48 2.68
CA GLU A 26 -0.86 8.52 3.00
C GLU A 26 -1.44 9.13 1.73
N ALA A 27 -2.77 9.18 1.62
CA ALA A 27 -3.48 9.77 0.49
C ALA A 27 -4.80 10.41 0.93
N GLU A 28 -5.36 11.25 0.07
CA GLU A 28 -6.66 11.91 0.31
C GLU A 28 -7.83 10.95 0.17
N ASN A 29 -7.78 10.02 -0.80
CA ASN A 29 -8.78 9.00 -1.00
C ASN A 29 -8.18 7.70 -1.59
N MET A 30 -8.99 6.64 -1.63
CA MET A 30 -8.57 5.32 -2.13
C MET A 30 -8.14 5.34 -3.61
N VAL A 31 -8.75 6.21 -4.43
CA VAL A 31 -8.40 6.34 -5.85
C VAL A 31 -7.02 6.97 -5.99
N THR A 32 -6.74 8.06 -5.25
CA THR A 32 -5.41 8.69 -5.24
C THR A 32 -4.34 7.72 -4.73
N ALA A 33 -4.65 6.96 -3.68
CA ALA A 33 -3.75 5.94 -3.14
C ALA A 33 -3.35 4.92 -4.22
N ARG A 34 -4.34 4.45 -4.99
CA ARG A 34 -4.12 3.50 -6.09
C ARG A 34 -3.24 4.11 -7.18
N THR A 35 -3.60 5.29 -7.67
CA THR A 35 -2.88 5.99 -8.73
C THR A 35 -1.43 6.26 -8.33
N MET A 36 -1.17 6.70 -7.10
CA MET A 36 0.20 6.92 -6.61
C MET A 36 1.06 5.65 -6.70
N VAL A 37 0.51 4.49 -6.32
CA VAL A 37 1.24 3.22 -6.38
C VAL A 37 1.45 2.78 -7.83
N GLU A 38 0.42 2.87 -8.67
CA GLU A 38 0.49 2.47 -10.08
C GLU A 38 1.46 3.35 -10.90
N ASP A 39 1.53 4.64 -10.62
CA ASP A 39 2.39 5.59 -11.34
C ASP A 39 3.86 5.47 -10.93
N ASN A 40 4.13 5.13 -9.67
CA ASN A 40 5.49 5.08 -9.14
C ASN A 40 6.10 3.68 -9.14
N THR A 41 5.30 2.63 -9.26
CA THR A 41 5.78 1.25 -9.15
C THR A 41 5.10 0.31 -10.15
N PRO A 42 5.80 -0.74 -10.61
CA PRO A 42 5.21 -1.76 -11.48
C PRO A 42 4.32 -2.77 -10.71
N TYR A 43 3.98 -2.49 -9.45
CA TYR A 43 3.32 -3.44 -8.55
C TYR A 43 1.90 -3.77 -8.97
N ASN A 44 1.50 -5.03 -8.74
CA ASN A 44 0.14 -5.48 -8.91
C ASN A 44 -0.63 -5.31 -7.60
N ILE A 45 -1.56 -4.36 -7.56
CA ILE A 45 -2.34 -4.07 -6.35
C ILE A 45 -3.45 -5.11 -6.20
N GLU A 46 -3.48 -5.80 -5.07
CA GLU A 46 -4.51 -6.80 -4.73
C GLU A 46 -5.64 -6.18 -3.93
N LEU A 47 -5.30 -5.37 -2.90
CA LEU A 47 -6.29 -4.76 -2.01
C LEU A 47 -5.75 -3.44 -1.45
N ILE A 48 -6.64 -2.45 -1.34
CA ILE A 48 -6.38 -1.20 -0.64
C ILE A 48 -7.35 -1.14 0.53
N GLN A 49 -6.82 -1.05 1.74
CA GLN A 49 -7.59 -0.96 2.98
C GLN A 49 -7.29 0.37 3.66
N GLU A 50 -8.34 1.09 4.03
CA GLU A 50 -8.19 2.28 4.88
C GLU A 50 -7.90 1.87 6.33
N LEU A 51 -6.90 2.51 6.94
CA LEU A 51 -6.57 2.34 8.34
C LEU A 51 -6.98 3.57 9.14
N ALA A 52 -7.90 3.39 10.07
CA ALA A 52 -8.39 4.44 10.96
C ALA A 52 -8.40 3.99 12.43
N GLY A 53 -8.26 4.96 13.35
CA GLY A 53 -8.37 4.76 14.80
C GLY A 53 -7.51 3.61 15.33
N ASN A 54 -8.16 2.64 15.98
CA ASN A 54 -7.50 1.52 16.65
C ASN A 54 -6.70 0.62 15.71
N SER A 55 -7.14 0.45 14.45
CA SER A 55 -6.43 -0.38 13.47
C SER A 55 -5.08 0.21 13.10
N LEU A 56 -5.01 1.54 12.95
CA LEU A 56 -3.75 2.22 12.67
C LEU A 56 -2.77 2.10 13.84
N GLN A 57 -3.27 2.23 15.07
CA GLN A 57 -2.45 2.12 16.26
C GLN A 57 -1.86 0.72 16.42
N TYR A 58 -2.69 -0.32 16.21
CA TYR A 58 -2.23 -1.71 16.24
C TYR A 58 -1.13 -1.99 15.20
N GLU A 59 -1.29 -1.50 13.96
CA GLU A 59 -0.29 -1.68 12.91
C GLU A 59 1.04 -0.97 13.26
N LYS A 60 0.98 0.22 13.88
CA LYS A 60 2.19 0.93 14.32
C LYS A 60 2.94 0.24 15.45
N GLU A 61 2.22 -0.47 16.34
CA GLU A 61 2.80 -1.14 17.50
C GLU A 61 3.30 -2.56 17.19
N HIS A 62 2.64 -3.26 16.26
CA HIS A 62 2.89 -4.69 16.04
C HIS A 62 3.41 -5.07 14.65
N ALA A 63 3.23 -4.22 13.63
CA ALA A 63 3.74 -4.48 12.29
C ALA A 63 5.01 -3.65 12.01
N ASP A 64 5.77 -4.05 10.98
CA ASP A 64 6.85 -3.23 10.44
C ASP A 64 6.25 -2.06 9.63
N PHE A 65 5.64 -1.12 10.38
CA PHE A 65 4.96 0.03 9.81
C PHE A 65 5.98 1.03 9.27
N LYS A 66 6.12 1.05 7.95
CA LYS A 66 6.93 2.03 7.23
C LYS A 66 6.06 2.81 6.26
N LEU A 67 5.93 4.11 6.51
CA LEU A 67 5.22 5.00 5.61
C LEU A 67 6.07 5.21 4.35
N THR A 68 5.49 4.88 3.21
CA THR A 68 6.11 5.04 1.90
C THR A 68 5.63 6.35 1.31
N SER A 69 6.56 7.28 1.12
CA SER A 69 6.30 8.53 0.40
C SER A 69 6.83 8.39 -1.02
N PHE A 70 5.93 8.52 -1.99
CA PHE A 70 6.34 8.66 -3.39
C PHE A 70 6.61 10.14 -3.64
N GLU A 71 7.87 10.50 -3.90
CA GLU A 71 8.16 11.86 -4.35
C GLU A 71 7.49 12.07 -5.70
N SER A 72 6.55 13.02 -5.78
CA SER A 72 6.03 13.47 -7.06
C SER A 72 7.20 13.95 -7.91
N LYS A 73 7.57 13.18 -8.94
CA LYS A 73 8.44 13.69 -9.99
C LYS A 73 7.73 14.89 -10.62
N LYS A 74 8.24 16.06 -10.28
CA LYS A 74 7.84 17.35 -10.83
C LYS A 74 8.30 17.48 -12.27
#